data_AF-A0A2E8ITN9-F1
#
_entry.id   AF-A0A2E8ITN9-F1
#
_cell.length_a   1.000
_cell.length_b   1.000
_cell.length_c   1.000
_cell.angle_alpha   90.00
_cell.angle_beta   90.00
_cell.angle_gamma   90.00
#
_symmetry.space_group_name_H-M   'P 1'
#
loop_
_entity.id
_entity.type
_entity.pdbx_description
1 polymer ?
#
loop_
_entity_poly.entity_id
_entity_poly.type
_entity_poly.pdbx_seq_one_letter_code
_entity_poly.pdbx_strand_id
1 'polypeptide(L)'
;MMTTNKRARATRMTQLEQRWIKILKSSKDIDLTQPFTAARALDALILYRNPRSKLALRHAPNKYRLNYVFKKSGEFICTKDIGNRNHWTLRERRF
;
A
#
# COMPACT_ATOMS: atom_id res chain seq x y z
N MET A 1 0.07 -33.08 7.52
CA MET A 1 -0.82 -32.15 8.24
C MET A 1 -0.76 -30.78 7.55
N MET A 2 -1.78 -30.42 6.76
CA MET A 2 -1.92 -29.09 6.18
C MET A 2 -2.76 -28.22 7.13
N THR A 3 -2.11 -27.37 7.92
CA THR A 3 -2.81 -26.34 8.69
C THR A 3 -3.21 -25.22 7.73
N THR A 4 -4.43 -25.29 7.20
CA THR A 4 -5.03 -24.13 6.50
C THR A 4 -5.24 -23.03 7.53
N ASN A 5 -4.22 -22.18 7.69
CA ASN A 5 -4.25 -21.00 8.52
C ASN A 5 -5.35 -20.06 7.97
N LYS A 6 -6.59 -20.22 8.44
CA LYS A 6 -7.70 -19.30 8.18
C LYS A 6 -7.35 -17.98 8.86
N ARG A 7 -6.51 -17.18 8.19
CA ARG A 7 -6.22 -15.79 8.56
C ARG A 7 -7.55 -15.09 8.86
N ALA A 8 -7.72 -14.68 10.12
CA ALA A 8 -8.95 -14.08 10.63
C ALA A 8 -9.44 -12.96 9.70
N ARG A 9 -10.75 -12.78 9.53
CA ARG A 9 -11.35 -11.83 8.56
C ARG A 9 -10.75 -10.41 8.65
N ALA A 10 -10.34 -9.96 9.85
CA ALA A 10 -9.69 -8.67 10.08
C ALA A 10 -8.30 -8.54 9.41
N THR A 11 -7.59 -9.65 9.19
CA THR A 11 -6.27 -9.68 8.54
C THR A 11 -6.34 -9.68 7.01
N ARG A 12 -7.51 -9.98 6.42
CA ARG A 12 -7.69 -9.96 4.96
C ARG A 12 -7.92 -8.55 4.46
N MET A 13 -7.20 -8.16 3.42
CA MET A 13 -7.39 -6.86 2.79
C MET A 13 -8.80 -6.74 2.19
N THR A 14 -9.42 -5.57 2.33
CA THR A 14 -10.67 -5.27 1.64
C THR A 14 -10.40 -5.02 0.15
N GLN A 15 -11.44 -5.13 -0.70
CA GLN A 15 -11.30 -4.83 -2.13
C GLN A 15 -10.80 -3.40 -2.38
N LEU A 16 -11.20 -2.44 -1.53
CA LEU A 16 -10.73 -1.06 -1.61
C LEU A 16 -9.23 -0.95 -1.28
N GLU A 17 -8.77 -1.63 -0.23
CA GLU A 17 -7.35 -1.67 0.14
C GLU A 17 -6.51 -2.33 -0.96
N GLN A 18 -7.00 -3.42 -1.56
CA GLN A 18 -6.34 -4.10 -2.68
C GLN A 18 -6.24 -3.18 -3.89
N ARG A 19 -7.31 -2.41 -4.17
CA ARG A 19 -7.33 -1.43 -5.25
C ARG A 19 -6.28 -0.34 -5.04
N TRP A 20 -6.10 0.16 -3.82
CA TRP A 20 -5.04 1.14 -3.53
C TRP A 20 -3.65 0.60 -3.83
N ILE A 21 -3.34 -0.62 -3.37
CA ILE A 21 -2.04 -1.24 -3.66
C ILE A 21 -1.86 -1.47 -5.17
N LYS A 22 -2.91 -1.92 -5.86
CA LYS A 22 -2.87 -2.11 -7.32
C LYS A 22 -2.56 -0.81 -8.05
N ILE A 23 -3.21 0.29 -7.65
CA ILE A 23 -2.96 1.62 -8.23
C ILE A 23 -1.51 2.05 -8.00
N LEU A 24 -1.02 1.92 -6.76
CA LEU A 24 0.37 2.27 -6.43
C LEU A 24 1.38 1.47 -7.25
N LYS A 25 1.16 0.17 -7.43
CA LYS A 25 2.04 -0.69 -8.26
C LYS A 25 2.03 -0.32 -9.74
N SER A 26 0.95 0.28 -10.22
CA SER A 26 0.84 0.75 -11.61
C SER A 26 1.18 2.23 -11.79
N SER A 27 1.41 2.97 -10.71
CA SER A 27 1.71 4.40 -10.75
C SER A 27 3.16 4.60 -11.16
N LYS A 28 3.39 5.63 -11.99
CA LYS A 28 4.73 6.12 -12.34
C LYS A 28 5.23 7.17 -11.34
N ASP A 29 4.37 7.61 -10.43
CA ASP A 29 4.62 8.72 -9.49
C ASP A 29 5.30 8.24 -8.20
N ILE A 30 5.45 6.92 -8.04
CA ILE A 30 6.12 6.32 -6.89
C ILE A 30 6.89 5.07 -7.31
N ASP A 31 8.17 5.05 -6.96
CA ASP A 31 8.98 3.84 -7.05
C ASP A 31 8.81 3.03 -5.76
N LEU A 32 8.12 1.90 -5.85
CA LEU A 32 7.89 1.02 -4.70
C LEU A 32 9.10 0.14 -4.36
N THR A 33 10.10 0.07 -5.24
CA THR A 33 11.34 -0.70 -5.02
C THR A 33 12.33 0.04 -4.12
N GLN A 34 12.16 1.36 -3.98
CA GLN A 34 12.93 2.18 -3.05
C GLN A 34 12.15 2.49 -1.77
N PRO A 35 12.83 2.83 -0.66
CA PRO A 35 12.15 3.24 0.57
C PRO A 35 11.29 4.49 0.36
N PHE A 36 9.98 4.37 0.62
CA PHE A 36 9.02 5.48 0.52
C PHE A 36 8.19 5.63 1.79
N THR A 37 7.69 6.83 2.05
CA THR A 37 6.78 7.07 3.19
C THR A 37 5.32 6.90 2.79
N ALA A 38 4.46 6.61 3.76
CA ALA A 38 3.01 6.55 3.51
C ALA A 38 2.41 7.88 3.03
N ALA A 39 3.07 9.02 3.29
CA ALA A 39 2.68 10.31 2.75
C ALA A 39 2.94 10.38 1.23
N ARG A 40 4.12 9.93 0.76
CA ARG A 40 4.42 9.86 -0.67
C ARG A 40 3.44 8.96 -1.44
N ALA A 41 3.08 7.82 -0.86
CA ALA A 41 2.07 6.94 -1.46
C ALA A 41 0.67 7.59 -1.50
N LEU A 42 0.33 8.40 -0.49
CA LEU A 42 -0.92 9.15 -0.51
C LEU A 42 -0.94 10.16 -1.66
N ASP A 43 0.15 10.90 -1.86
CA ASP A 43 0.27 11.87 -2.95
C ASP A 43 0.06 11.20 -4.31
N ALA A 44 0.69 10.04 -4.55
CA ALA A 44 0.49 9.26 -5.77
C ALA A 44 -0.97 8.81 -5.96
N LEU A 45 -1.66 8.38 -4.90
CA LEU A 45 -3.09 8.03 -4.97
C LEU A 45 -3.99 9.24 -5.25
N ILE A 46 -3.63 10.42 -4.74
CA ILE A 46 -4.36 11.66 -5.00
C ILE A 46 -4.16 12.11 -6.44
N LEU A 47 -2.94 12.04 -6.98
CA LEU A 47 -2.65 12.34 -8.38
C LEU A 47 -3.41 11.40 -9.33
N TYR A 48 -3.51 10.11 -8.95
CA TYR A 48 -4.30 9.14 -9.68
C TYR A 48 -5.82 9.46 -9.70
N ARG A 49 -6.32 10.29 -8.77
CA ARG A 49 -7.74 10.72 -8.67
C ARG A 49 -8.17 11.68 -9.81
N ASN A 50 -7.42 11.75 -10.92
CA ASN A 50 -7.69 12.62 -12.07
C ASN A 50 -9.19 12.58 -12.48
N PRO A 51 -9.89 13.72 -12.50
CA PRO A 51 -11.34 13.80 -12.75
C PRO A 51 -11.77 13.36 -14.16
N ARG A 52 -10.85 13.17 -15.10
CA ARG A 52 -11.15 12.64 -16.46
C ARG A 52 -11.15 11.11 -16.54
N SER A 53 -10.70 10.43 -15.50
CA SER A 53 -10.69 8.97 -15.43
C SER A 53 -12.00 8.46 -14.86
N LYS A 54 -12.68 7.53 -15.55
CA LYS A 54 -13.83 6.76 -15.01
C LYS A 54 -13.47 5.93 -13.75
N LEU A 55 -12.23 6.00 -13.26
CA LEU A 55 -11.69 5.29 -12.10
C LEU A 55 -11.52 6.18 -10.86
N ALA A 56 -12.26 7.28 -10.74
CA ALA A 56 -12.17 8.22 -9.63
C ALA A 56 -12.07 7.51 -8.28
N LEU A 57 -10.93 7.69 -7.61
CA LEU A 57 -10.70 7.22 -6.25
C LEU A 57 -11.60 8.06 -5.32
N ARG A 58 -12.86 7.64 -5.17
CA ARG A 58 -13.89 8.41 -4.44
C ARG A 58 -13.50 8.64 -2.97
N HIS A 59 -12.79 7.67 -2.40
CA HIS A 59 -12.27 7.71 -1.03
C HIS A 59 -10.77 7.44 -1.04
N ALA A 60 -9.98 8.50 -0.94
CA ALA A 60 -8.55 8.39 -0.66
C ALA A 60 -8.34 7.99 0.81
N PRO A 61 -7.40 7.07 1.10
CA PRO A 61 -7.01 6.80 2.48
C PRO A 61 -6.28 8.01 3.07
N ASN A 62 -6.06 8.00 4.39
CA ASN A 62 -5.05 8.86 5.00
C ASN A 62 -3.72 8.09 5.17
N LYS A 63 -2.64 8.81 5.51
CA LYS A 63 -1.30 8.22 5.70
C LYS A 63 -1.26 7.12 6.77
N TYR A 64 -2.08 7.20 7.82
CA TYR A 64 -2.14 6.19 8.88
C TYR A 64 -2.80 4.90 8.39
N ARG A 65 -3.88 5.04 7.60
CA ARG A 65 -4.54 3.90 6.97
C ARG A 65 -3.62 3.23 5.96
N LEU A 66 -2.83 3.99 5.20
CA LEU A 66 -1.83 3.43 4.29
C LEU A 66 -0.75 2.64 5.02
N ASN A 67 -0.19 3.16 6.11
CA ASN A 67 0.74 2.40 6.96
C ASN A 67 0.13 1.05 7.39
N TYR A 68 -1.12 1.08 7.84
CA TYR A 68 -1.83 -0.15 8.22
C TYR A 68 -2.02 -1.10 7.02
N VAL A 69 -2.39 -0.57 5.85
CA VAL A 69 -2.59 -1.34 4.62
C VAL A 69 -1.30 -1.99 4.13
N PHE A 70 -0.15 -1.29 4.16
CA PHE A 70 1.14 -1.87 3.79
C PHE A 70 1.51 -3.01 4.73
N LYS A 71 1.37 -2.80 6.05
CA LYS A 71 1.57 -3.87 7.04
C LYS A 71 0.67 -5.07 6.76
N LYS A 72 -0.62 -4.81 6.50
CA LYS A 72 -1.65 -5.83 6.31
C LYS A 72 -1.46 -6.63 5.02
N SER A 73 -0.94 -6.01 3.96
CA SER A 73 -0.67 -6.69 2.69
C SER A 73 0.37 -7.79 2.81
N GLY A 74 1.35 -7.63 3.72
CA GLY A 74 2.52 -8.50 3.82
C GLY A 74 3.48 -8.41 2.63
N GLU A 75 3.21 -7.55 1.65
CA GLU A 75 4.04 -7.38 0.46
C GLU A 75 5.16 -6.37 0.67
N PHE A 76 5.10 -5.56 1.73
CA PHE A 76 6.07 -4.50 2.01
C PHE A 76 6.88 -4.81 3.27
N ILE A 77 8.14 -4.39 3.27
CA ILE A 77 9.01 -4.33 4.45
C ILE A 77 8.87 -2.93 5.03
N CYS A 78 8.70 -2.83 6.35
CA CYS A 78 8.77 -1.57 7.07
C CYS A 78 10.17 -1.42 7.65
N THR A 79 10.83 -0.30 7.36
CA THR A 79 12.04 0.15 8.04
C THR A 79 11.77 1.47 8.76
N LYS A 80 12.63 1.82 9.70
CA LYS A 80 12.56 3.10 10.43
C LYS A 80 13.71 3.98 9.95
N ASP A 81 13.42 5.26 9.70
CA ASP A 81 14.48 6.25 9.50
C ASP A 81 15.01 6.78 10.84
N ILE A 82 16.01 7.67 10.75
CA ILE A 82 16.64 8.34 11.90
C ILE A 82 15.59 9.09 12.76
N GLY A 83 14.51 9.59 12.15
CA GLY A 83 13.40 10.27 12.82
C GLY A 83 12.28 9.33 13.30
N ASN A 84 12.50 8.01 13.35
CA ASN A 84 11.50 6.99 13.71
C ASN A 84 10.24 6.96 12.81
N ARG A 85 10.35 7.49 11.58
CA ARG A 85 9.28 7.47 10.57
C ARG A 85 9.33 6.16 9.79
N ASN A 86 8.16 5.60 9.52
CA ASN A 86 8.02 4.38 8.74
C ASN A 86 8.37 4.65 7.27
N HIS A 87 9.35 3.91 6.77
CA HIS A 87 9.61 3.75 5.35
C HIS A 87 9.18 2.36 4.93
N TRP A 88 8.59 2.27 3.74
CA TRP A 88 8.06 1.06 3.16
C TRP A 88 8.81 0.77 1.87
N THR A 89 9.09 -0.50 1.62
CA THR A 89 9.69 -0.99 0.38
C THR A 89 8.99 -2.27 -0.03
N LEU A 90 8.67 -2.43 -1.31
CA LEU A 90 8.08 -3.65 -1.84
C LEU A 90 9.09 -4.80 -1.71
N ARG A 91 8.67 -5.94 -1.17
CA ARG A 91 9.49 -7.16 -1.14
C ARG A 91 9.70 -7.64 -2.56
N GLU A 92 10.95 -7.83 -2.95
CA GLU A 92 11.27 -8.64 -4.13
C GLU A 92 10.64 -10.02 -3.94
N ARG A 93 9.80 -10.44 -4.89
CA ARG A 93 9.34 -11.84 -4.93
C ARG A 93 10.56 -12.66 -5.33
N ARG A 94 11.16 -13.38 -4.37
CA ARG A 94 11.96 -14.56 -4.69
C ARG A 94 11.02 -15.55 -5.39
N PHE A 95 11.18 -15.66 -6.71
CA PHE A 95 10.61 -16.73 -7.51
C PHE A 95 11.40 -18.02 -7.27
#